data_AF-A0A3A9V893-F1
#
_entry.id   AF-A0A3A9V893-F1
#
_cell.length_a   1.000
_cell.length_b   1.000
_cell.length_c   1.000
_cell.angle_alpha   90.00
_cell.angle_beta   90.00
_cell.angle_gamma   90.00
#
_symmetry.space_group_name_H-M   'P 1'
#
loop_
_entity.id
_entity.type
_entity.pdbx_description
1 polymer ?
#
loop_
_entity_poly.entity_id
_entity_poly.type
_entity_poly.pdbx_seq_one_letter_code
_entity_poly.pdbx_strand_id
1 'polypeptide(L)'
;MKKLISKALTKDKNAIIELKDFPNGGAASGYDLGYVLTQIIYRIGEKDFAKIISEIPKSERKGFVGFIMVGLEYGDNDYDGKRDNKRMESEFPKLNEILNE
;
A
#
# COMPACT_ATOMS: atom_id res chain seq x y z
N MET A 1 8.24 4.22 12.42
CA MET A 1 7.13 3.47 11.79
C MET A 1 5.77 3.61 12.50
N LYS A 2 5.60 3.21 13.78
CA LYS A 2 4.27 3.24 14.45
C LYS A 2 3.49 4.56 14.34
N LYS A 3 4.14 5.70 14.64
CA LYS A 3 3.54 7.05 14.50
C LYS A 3 3.11 7.36 13.07
N LEU A 4 3.88 6.87 12.09
CA LEU A 4 3.63 7.09 10.68
C LEU A 4 2.41 6.30 10.20
N ILE A 5 2.31 5.03 10.61
CA ILE A 5 1.12 4.20 10.36
C ILE A 5 -0.13 4.86 10.97
N SER A 6 -0.05 5.34 12.22
CA SER A 6 -1.19 6.01 12.85
C SER A 6 -1.67 7.23 12.07
N LYS A 7 -0.75 8.03 11.50
CA LYS A 7 -1.11 9.16 10.63
C LYS A 7 -1.67 8.72 9.27
N ALA A 8 -1.12 7.69 8.67
CA ALA A 8 -1.63 7.15 7.41
C ALA A 8 -3.07 6.63 7.58
N LEU A 9 -3.37 6.01 8.73
CA LEU A 9 -4.74 5.58 9.09
C LEU A 9 -5.71 6.74 9.28
N THR A 10 -5.22 7.96 9.56
CA THR A 10 -6.03 9.18 9.55
C THR A 10 -6.08 9.85 8.16
N LYS A 11 -5.70 9.14 7.09
CA LYS A 11 -5.71 9.61 5.70
C LYS A 11 -4.74 10.77 5.43
N ASP A 12 -3.68 10.89 6.24
CA ASP A 12 -2.63 11.89 6.04
C ASP A 12 -1.80 11.53 4.80
N LYS A 13 -1.89 12.35 3.76
CA LYS A 13 -1.18 12.16 2.48
C LYS A 13 0.33 12.10 2.66
N ASN A 14 0.90 12.99 3.47
CA ASN A 14 2.34 13.05 3.66
C ASN A 14 2.84 11.81 4.38
N ALA A 15 2.06 11.29 5.33
CA ALA A 15 2.38 10.04 6.00
C ALA A 15 2.36 8.83 5.05
N ILE A 16 1.44 8.80 4.09
CA ILE A 16 1.37 7.75 3.05
C ILE A 16 2.57 7.81 2.11
N ILE A 17 3.00 9.01 1.71
CA ILE A 17 4.22 9.20 0.91
C ILE A 17 5.46 8.76 1.69
N GLU A 18 5.61 9.21 2.93
CA GLU A 18 6.74 8.88 3.79
C GLU A 18 6.79 7.37 4.12
N LEU A 19 5.65 6.66 4.14
CA LEU A 19 5.64 5.20 4.31
C LEU A 19 6.32 4.49 3.15
N LYS A 20 6.02 4.89 1.90
CA LYS A 20 6.66 4.31 0.69
C LYS A 20 8.18 4.44 0.77
N ASP A 21 8.67 5.54 1.32
CA ASP A 21 10.11 5.84 1.42
C ASP A 21 10.73 5.42 2.77
N PHE A 22 9.98 4.70 3.60
CA PHE A 22 10.47 4.30 4.91
C PHE A 22 11.69 3.38 4.76
N PRO A 23 12.82 3.66 5.46
CA PRO A 23 14.03 2.85 5.35
C PRO A 23 13.74 1.40 5.74
N ASN A 24 13.74 0.53 4.75
CA ASN A 24 13.39 -0.88 4.92
C ASN A 24 14.65 -1.77 4.86
N GLY A 25 15.81 -1.30 4.41
CA GLY A 25 17.07 -2.06 4.54
C GLY A 25 17.23 -3.17 3.49
N GLY A 26 16.50 -3.09 2.37
CA GLY A 26 16.67 -3.96 1.20
C GLY A 26 15.39 -4.66 0.74
N ALA A 27 15.54 -5.60 -0.19
CA ALA A 27 14.43 -6.21 -0.92
C ALA A 27 13.43 -6.97 -0.03
N ALA A 28 13.91 -7.76 0.95
CA ALA A 28 13.04 -8.57 1.82
C ALA A 28 12.08 -7.70 2.65
N SER A 29 12.58 -6.56 3.13
CA SER A 29 11.79 -5.61 3.92
C SER A 29 10.80 -4.80 3.08
N GLY A 30 10.90 -4.87 1.75
CA GLY A 30 9.87 -4.39 0.85
C GLY A 30 8.56 -5.19 0.97
N TYR A 31 8.64 -6.47 1.36
CA TYR A 31 7.45 -7.30 1.59
C TYR A 31 6.70 -6.87 2.85
N ASP A 32 7.41 -6.64 3.95
CA ASP A 32 6.80 -6.15 5.20
C ASP A 32 6.16 -4.78 5.01
N LEU A 33 6.85 -3.87 4.31
CA LEU A 33 6.30 -2.56 4.00
C LEU A 33 5.09 -2.66 3.07
N GLY A 34 5.14 -3.55 2.08
CA GLY A 34 4.02 -3.86 1.20
C GLY A 34 2.81 -4.36 1.98
N TYR A 35 3.02 -5.30 2.90
CA TYR A 35 1.96 -5.77 3.78
C TYR A 35 1.36 -4.65 4.63
N VAL A 36 2.19 -3.84 5.30
CA VAL A 36 1.72 -2.68 6.09
C VAL A 36 0.89 -1.72 5.24
N LEU A 37 1.32 -1.44 4.01
CA LEU A 37 0.61 -0.56 3.09
C LEU A 37 -0.76 -1.13 2.70
N THR A 38 -0.81 -2.40 2.32
CA THR A 38 -2.06 -3.11 2.01
C THR A 38 -3.02 -3.11 3.21
N GLN A 39 -2.50 -3.32 4.42
CA GLN A 39 -3.24 -3.25 5.66
C GLN A 39 -3.80 -1.85 5.97
N ILE A 40 -3.11 -0.79 5.55
CA ILE A 40 -3.65 0.58 5.60
C ILE A 40 -4.78 0.76 4.59
N ILE A 41 -4.62 0.27 3.35
CA ILE A 41 -5.67 0.33 2.31
C ILE A 41 -6.95 -0.35 2.79
N TYR A 42 -6.88 -1.56 3.36
CA TYR A 42 -8.06 -2.24 3.91
C TYR A 42 -8.73 -1.46 5.05
N ARG A 43 -7.95 -0.80 5.91
CA ARG A 43 -8.49 -0.08 7.07
C ARG A 43 -9.14 1.25 6.70
N ILE A 44 -8.55 2.01 5.77
CA ILE A 44 -9.11 3.30 5.37
C ILE A 44 -10.09 3.19 4.21
N GLY A 45 -10.07 2.06 3.49
CA GLY A 45 -10.87 1.78 2.31
C GLY A 45 -10.16 2.19 1.02
N GLU A 46 -10.30 1.36 -0.01
CA GLU A 46 -9.73 1.59 -1.36
C GLU A 46 -10.08 2.98 -1.90
N LYS A 47 -11.35 3.39 -1.79
CA LYS A 47 -11.83 4.69 -2.31
C LYS A 47 -11.08 5.88 -1.72
N ASP A 48 -10.83 5.85 -0.41
CA ASP A 48 -10.13 6.93 0.27
C ASP A 48 -8.64 6.92 -0.08
N PHE A 49 -8.03 5.74 -0.12
CA PHE A 49 -6.64 5.60 -0.54
C PHE A 49 -6.42 6.07 -1.98
N ALA A 50 -7.30 5.65 -2.90
CA ALA A 50 -7.31 6.07 -4.31
C ALA A 50 -7.40 7.60 -4.46
N LYS A 51 -8.26 8.25 -3.67
CA LYS A 51 -8.35 9.72 -3.65
C LYS A 51 -7.00 10.35 -3.26
N ILE A 52 -6.37 9.85 -2.20
CA ILE A 52 -5.06 10.36 -1.75
C ILE A 52 -4.00 10.17 -2.84
N ILE A 53 -3.92 8.98 -3.43
CA ILE A 53 -2.99 8.67 -4.52
C ILE A 53 -3.21 9.57 -5.75
N SER A 54 -4.47 9.89 -6.08
CA SER A 54 -4.79 10.78 -7.20
C SER A 54 -4.25 12.21 -7.02
N GLU A 55 -4.00 12.65 -5.78
CA GLU A 55 -3.40 13.95 -5.48
C GLU A 55 -1.86 13.94 -5.55
N ILE A 56 -1.23 12.77 -5.70
CA ILE A 56 0.22 12.61 -5.82
C ILE A 56 0.60 12.67 -7.31
N PRO A 57 1.72 13.32 -7.70
CA PRO A 57 2.18 13.32 -9.09
C PRO A 57 2.36 11.91 -9.65
N LYS A 58 1.97 11.67 -10.91
CA LYS A 58 2.07 10.33 -11.55
C LYS A 58 3.48 9.74 -11.48
N SER A 59 4.52 10.57 -11.60
CA SER A 59 5.94 10.16 -11.48
C SER A 59 6.28 9.50 -10.14
N GLU A 60 5.59 9.86 -9.07
CA GLU A 60 5.85 9.37 -7.70
C GLU A 60 4.97 8.17 -7.32
N ARG A 61 3.94 7.87 -8.12
CA ARG A 61 2.98 6.79 -7.84
C ARG A 61 3.56 5.39 -8.04
N LYS A 62 4.53 5.23 -8.94
CA LYS A 62 5.06 3.91 -9.35
C LYS A 62 5.59 3.06 -8.18
N GLY A 63 6.15 3.70 -7.15
CA GLY A 63 6.63 2.97 -5.97
C GLY A 63 5.52 2.30 -5.16
N PHE A 64 4.30 2.86 -5.17
CA PHE A 64 3.17 2.24 -4.47
C PHE A 64 2.74 0.93 -5.12
N VAL A 65 2.76 0.84 -6.45
CA VAL A 65 2.38 -0.38 -7.19
C VAL A 65 3.18 -1.57 -6.72
N GLY A 66 4.51 -1.44 -6.71
CA GLY A 66 5.40 -2.53 -6.30
C GLY A 66 5.09 -3.01 -4.88
N PHE A 67 4.94 -2.08 -3.93
CA PHE A 67 4.64 -2.43 -2.53
C PHE A 67 3.27 -3.09 -2.37
N ILE A 68 2.22 -2.57 -3.02
CA ILE A 68 0.88 -3.14 -2.93
C ILE A 68 0.85 -4.54 -3.53
N MET A 69 1.46 -4.74 -4.70
CA MET A 69 1.52 -6.04 -5.36
C MET A 69 2.20 -7.08 -4.48
N VAL A 70 3.39 -6.79 -3.94
CA VAL A 70 4.08 -7.76 -3.08
C VAL A 70 3.38 -7.95 -1.73
N GLY A 71 2.71 -6.92 -1.20
CA GLY A 71 1.91 -7.03 0.02
C GLY A 71 0.67 -7.92 -0.14
N LEU A 72 0.06 -7.90 -1.32
CA LEU A 72 -1.05 -8.80 -1.68
C LEU A 72 -0.56 -10.22 -2.00
N GLU A 73 0.58 -10.35 -2.67
CA GLU A 73 1.11 -11.65 -3.09
C GLU A 73 1.67 -12.45 -1.90
N TYR A 74 2.46 -11.80 -1.05
CA TYR A 74 3.24 -12.45 0.01
C TYR A 74 2.68 -12.21 1.42
N GLY A 75 1.76 -11.27 1.59
CA GLY A 75 1.15 -10.98 2.88
C GLY A 75 0.06 -11.98 3.28
N ASP A 76 -0.15 -12.09 4.58
CA ASP A 76 -1.27 -12.78 5.23
C ASP A 76 -2.33 -11.72 5.58
N ASN A 77 -3.16 -11.35 4.60
CA ASN A 77 -4.11 -10.24 4.76
C ASN A 77 -5.46 -10.69 5.30
N ASP A 78 -5.76 -11.99 5.28
CA ASP A 78 -6.95 -12.58 5.90
C ASP A 78 -6.69 -13.18 7.30
N TYR A 79 -5.43 -13.16 7.75
CA TYR A 79 -4.98 -13.60 9.07
C TYR A 79 -5.11 -15.11 9.30
N ASP A 80 -5.02 -15.92 8.24
CA ASP A 80 -5.08 -17.38 8.30
C ASP A 80 -3.71 -18.05 8.52
N GLY A 81 -2.64 -17.27 8.59
CA GLY A 81 -1.27 -17.72 8.79
C GLY A 81 -0.57 -18.18 7.49
N LYS A 82 -1.17 -17.96 6.32
CA LYS A 82 -0.62 -18.30 5.01
C LYS A 82 -0.47 -17.05 4.13
N ARG A 83 0.20 -17.22 2.99
CA ARG A 83 0.30 -16.15 1.98
C ARG A 83 -0.95 -16.16 1.12
N ASP A 84 -1.53 -14.99 0.87
CA ASP A 84 -2.80 -14.92 0.15
C ASP A 84 -2.68 -15.09 -1.37
N ASN A 85 -1.53 -14.72 -1.96
CA ASN A 85 -1.35 -14.65 -3.42
C ASN A 85 -2.44 -13.82 -4.14
N LYS A 86 -2.88 -12.73 -3.51
CA LYS A 86 -3.90 -11.81 -4.04
C LYS A 86 -3.33 -10.94 -5.17
N ARG A 87 -4.23 -10.42 -5.99
CA ARG A 87 -3.92 -9.57 -7.15
C ARG A 87 -4.58 -8.20 -7.02
N MET A 88 -3.86 -7.14 -7.42
CA MET A 88 -4.32 -5.76 -7.23
C MET A 88 -5.54 -5.46 -8.08
N GLU A 89 -5.62 -6.01 -9.29
CA GLU A 89 -6.74 -5.86 -10.21
C GLU A 89 -8.06 -6.43 -9.67
N SER A 90 -8.00 -7.46 -8.83
CA SER A 90 -9.19 -8.06 -8.20
C SER A 90 -9.50 -7.44 -6.85
N GLU A 91 -8.49 -7.14 -6.05
CA GLU A 91 -8.68 -6.66 -4.67
C GLU A 91 -8.94 -5.15 -4.62
N PHE A 92 -8.25 -4.38 -5.46
CA PHE A 92 -8.30 -2.91 -5.50
C PHE A 92 -8.43 -2.40 -6.95
N PRO A 93 -9.55 -2.69 -7.64
CA PRO A 93 -9.72 -2.39 -9.07
C PRO A 93 -9.59 -0.90 -9.43
N LYS A 94 -10.09 0.02 -8.60
CA LYS A 94 -9.98 1.48 -8.83
C LYS A 94 -8.57 1.97 -8.60
N LEU A 95 -7.91 1.44 -7.58
CA LEU A 95 -6.52 1.79 -7.32
C LEU A 95 -5.61 1.27 -8.45
N ASN A 96 -5.91 0.08 -8.98
CA ASN A 96 -5.24 -0.50 -10.12
C ASN A 96 -5.37 0.35 -11.38
N GLU A 97 -6.55 0.93 -11.62
CA GLU A 97 -6.75 1.88 -12.73
C GLU A 97 -5.85 3.11 -12.57
N ILE A 98 -5.95 3.84 -11.44
CA ILE A 98 -5.23 5.10 -11.18
C ILE A 98 -3.70 4.95 -11.24
N LEU A 99 -3.19 3.78 -10.85
CA LEU A 99 -1.76 3.52 -10.78
C LEU A 99 -1.16 3.01 -12.10
N ASN A 100 -1.98 2.51 -13.03
CA ASN A 100 -1.55 2.02 -14.34
C ASN A 100 -1.82 3.00 -15.50
N GLU A 101 -2.45 4.16 -15.24
CA GLU A 101 -2.60 5.25 -16.20
C GLU A 101 -1.31 6.04 -16.50
#